data_AF-A0A5D4P278-F1
#
_entry.id   AF-A0A5D4P278-F1
#
_cell.length_a   1.000
_cell.length_b   1.000
_cell.length_c   1.000
_cell.angle_alpha   90.00
_cell.angle_beta   90.00
_cell.angle_gamma   90.00
#
_symmetry.space_group_name_H-M   'P 1'
#
loop_
_entity.id
_entity.type
_entity.pdbx_description
1 polymer ?
#
loop_
_entity_poly.entity_id
_entity_poly.type
_entity_poly.pdbx_seq_one_letter_code
_entity_poly.pdbx_strand_id
1 'polypeptide(L)' 'MDNKTKGLVLVLCGLIFLLLGVTMPLATVFKGILLGSSLILNVSGTVLLMNYIKTTKESSR' A
#
# COMPACT_ATOMS: atom_id res chain seq x y z
N MET A 1 -1.56 -6.58 15.24
CA MET A 1 -1.34 -5.28 14.56
C MET A 1 -2.66 -4.59 14.36
N ASP A 2 -2.78 -3.38 14.90
CA ASP A 2 -3.85 -2.42 14.67
C ASP A 2 -3.95 -1.98 13.20
N ASN A 3 -5.12 -1.45 12.82
CA ASN A 3 -5.46 -1.08 11.44
C ASN A 3 -4.54 0.01 10.88
N LYS A 4 -4.05 0.91 11.74
CA LYS A 4 -3.03 1.91 11.39
C LYS A 4 -1.74 1.24 10.93
N THR A 5 -1.19 0.36 11.77
CA THR A 5 0.06 -0.34 11.48
C THR A 5 -0.09 -1.24 10.25
N LYS A 6 -1.22 -1.95 10.11
CA LYS A 6 -1.54 -2.73 8.90
C LYS A 6 -1.57 -1.88 7.63
N GLY A 7 -2.26 -0.74 7.68
CA GLY A 7 -2.35 0.19 6.54
C GLY A 7 -0.99 0.74 6.15
N LEU A 8 -0.18 1.16 7.13
CA LEU A 8 1.18 1.65 6.89
C LEU A 8 2.09 0.58 6.28
N VAL A 9 2.05 -0.66 6.78
CA VAL A 9 2.84 -1.77 6.23
C VAL A 9 2.44 -2.08 4.78
N LEU A 10 1.14 -2.04 4.47
CA LEU A 10 0.65 -2.25 3.10
C LEU A 10 1.13 -1.16 2.15
N VAL A 11 1.05 0.12 2.54
CA VAL A 11 1.58 1.23 1.74
C VAL A 11 3.10 1.11 1.57
N LEU A 12 3.83 0.80 2.64
CA LEU A 12 5.29 0.69 2.56
C LEU A 12 5.72 -0.46 1.63
N CYS A 13 5.05 -1.62 1.73
CA CYS A 13 5.28 -2.75 0.85
C CYS A 13 4.93 -2.42 -0.61
N GLY A 14 3.82 -1.72 -0.83
CA GLY A 14 3.44 -1.20 -2.14
C GLY A 14 4.49 -0.26 -2.72
N LEU A 15 5.04 0.67 -1.93
CA LEU A 15 6.12 1.57 -2.36
C LEU A 15 7.40 0.81 -2.72
N ILE A 16 7.76 -0.22 -1.96
CA ILE A 16 8.93 -1.06 -2.28
C ILE A 16 8.72 -1.77 -3.62
N PHE A 17 7.55 -2.34 -3.87
CA PHE A 17 7.23 -3.01 -5.14
C PHE A 17 7.17 -2.02 -6.31
N LEU A 18 6.66 -0.82 -6.08
CA LEU A 18 6.68 0.26 -7.07
C LEU A 18 8.11 0.62 -7.44
N LEU A 19 8.96 0.88 -6.44
CA LEU A 19 10.36 1.23 -6.66
C LEU A 19 11.08 0.11 -7.40
N LEU A 20 10.95 -1.13 -6.94
CA LEU A 20 11.55 -2.30 -7.56
C LEU A 20 11.08 -2.49 -9.01
N GLY A 21 9.78 -2.34 -9.27
CA GLY A 21 9.19 -2.46 -10.60
C GLY A 21 9.63 -1.35 -11.56
N VAL A 22 9.99 -0.17 -11.05
CA VAL A 22 10.51 0.96 -11.85
C VAL A 22 12.01 0.82 -12.10
N THR A 23 12.79 0.46 -11.08
CA THR A 23 14.26 0.52 -11.13
C THR A 23 14.91 -0.76 -11.66
N MET A 24 14.31 -1.93 -11.48
CA MET A 24 14.91 -3.18 -11.95
C MET A 24 14.69 -3.41 -13.44
N PRO A 25 15.73 -3.83 -14.19
CA PRO A 25 15.62 -4.22 -15.59
C PRO A 25 15.02 -5.63 -15.71
N LEU A 26 13.75 -5.76 -15.37
CA LEU A 26 13.02 -7.02 -15.39
C LEU A 26 12.20 -7.16 -16.69
N ALA A 27 11.89 -8.40 -17.09
CA ALA A 27 11.04 -8.63 -18.26
C ALA A 27 9.65 -7.97 -18.07
N THR A 28 9.07 -7.48 -19.17
CA THR A 28 7.84 -6.67 -19.17
C THR A 28 6.70 -7.30 -18.37
N VAL A 29 6.53 -8.62 -18.45
CA VAL A 29 5.50 -9.35 -17.71
C VAL A 29 5.69 -9.20 -16.20
N PHE A 30 6.90 -9.43 -15.69
CA PHE A 30 7.18 -9.29 -14.26
C PHE A 30 7.11 -7.85 -13.78
N LYS A 31 7.52 -6.86 -14.60
CA LYS A 31 7.29 -5.44 -14.28
C LYS A 31 5.80 -5.13 -14.15
N GLY A 32 4.97 -5.65 -15.06
CA GLY A 32 3.52 -5.50 -14.98
C GLY A 32 2.95 -6.08 -13.69
N ILE A 33 3.40 -7.26 -13.27
CA ILE A 33 2.98 -7.89 -12.01
C ILE A 33 3.42 -7.06 -10.79
N LEU A 34 4.67 -6.59 -10.76
CA LEU A 34 5.20 -5.72 -9.69
C LEU A 34 4.44 -4.39 -9.59
N LEU A 35 4.19 -3.73 -10.72
CA LEU A 35 3.47 -2.46 -10.74
C LEU A 35 1.99 -2.66 -10.37
N GLY A 36 1.35 -3.69 -10.91
CA GLY A 36 -0.05 -4.03 -10.60
C GLY A 36 -0.23 -4.37 -9.11
N SER A 37 0.64 -5.20 -8.55
CA SER A 37 0.63 -5.49 -7.11
C SER A 37 0.90 -4.24 -6.28
N SER A 38 1.87 -3.40 -6.67
CA SER A 38 2.16 -2.14 -5.96
C SER A 38 0.94 -1.21 -5.87
N LEU A 39 0.14 -1.14 -6.93
CA LEU A 39 -1.08 -0.33 -6.99
C LEU A 39 -2.13 -0.88 -6.00
N ILE A 40 -2.38 -2.18 -6.04
CA ILE A 40 -3.34 -2.85 -5.16
C ILE A 40 -2.94 -2.63 -3.70
N LEU A 41 -1.67 -2.87 -3.36
CA LEU A 41 -1.17 -2.72 -1.99
C LEU A 41 -1.30 -1.26 -1.49
N ASN A 42 -0.93 -0.27 -2.30
CA ASN A 42 -1.01 1.14 -1.91
C ASN A 42 -2.45 1.63 -1.75
N VAL A 43 -3.35 1.24 -2.66
CA VAL A 43 -4.78 1.60 -2.55
C VAL A 43 -5.40 0.94 -1.31
N SER A 44 -5.21 -0.36 -1.13
CA SER A 44 -5.75 -1.07 0.04
C SER A 44 -5.17 -0.54 1.35
N GLY A 45 -3.87 -0.27 1.41
CA GLY A 45 -3.22 0.31 2.58
C GLY A 45 -3.74 1.71 2.91
N THR A 46 -3.96 2.54 1.89
CA THR A 46 -4.52 3.90 2.05
C THR A 46 -5.98 3.84 2.53
N VAL A 47 -6.80 2.93 1.99
CA VAL A 47 -8.17 2.72 2.45
C VAL A 47 -8.21 2.30 3.91
N LEU A 48 -7.34 1.38 4.33
CA LEU A 48 -7.22 0.97 5.73
C LEU A 48 -6.82 2.12 6.64
N LEU A 49 -5.86 2.94 6.19
CA LEU A 49 -5.40 4.10 6.95
C LEU A 49 -6.48 5.18 7.06
N MET A 50 -7.22 5.45 5.97
CA MET A 50 -8.36 6.37 5.99
C MET A 50 -9.47 5.90 6.92
N ASN A 51 -9.81 4.60 6.89
CA ASN A 51 -10.80 4.03 7.80
C ASN A 51 -10.36 4.17 9.26
N TYR A 52 -9.08 3.91 9.56
CA TYR A 52 -8.55 4.13 10.90
C TYR A 52 -8.68 5.61 11.33
N ILE A 53 -8.28 6.56 10.47
CA ILE A 53 -8.38 8.00 10.78
C ILE A 53 -9.83 8.40 11.02
N LYS A 54 -10.78 7.92 10.21
CA LYS A 54 -12.22 8.20 10.39
C LYS A 54 -12.74 7.64 11.71
N THR A 55 -12.45 6.39 12.02
CA THR A 55 -12.81 5.76 13.32
C THR A 55 -12.22 6.52 14.50
N THR A 56 -10.94 6.92 14.43
CA THR A 56 -10.31 7.70 15.51
C THR A 56 -10.95 9.08 15.66
N LYS A 57 -11.33 9.75 14.56
CA LYS A 57 -12.04 11.04 14.61
C LYS A 57 -13.44 10.93 15.20
N GLU A 58 -14.18 9.86 14.89
CA GLU A 58 -15.51 9.63 15.47
C GLU A 58 -15.44 9.25 16.96
N SER A 59 -14.46 8.44 17.36
CA SER A 59 -14.29 8.03 18.76
C SER A 59 -13.83 9.17 19.69
N SER A 60 -13.33 10.28 19.16
CA SER A 60 -12.81 11.42 19.92
C SER A 60 -13.81 12.59 20.00
N ARG A 61 -15.03 12.42 19.49
CA ARG A 61 -16.12 13.41 19.48
C ARG A 61 -17.23 12.98 20.44
#